data_AF-A0A954YZJ7-F1
#
_entry.id   AF-A0A954YZJ7-F1
#
_cell.length_a   1.000
_cell.length_b   1.000
_cell.length_c   1.000
_cell.angle_alpha   90.00
_cell.angle_beta   90.00
_cell.angle_gamma   90.00
#
_symmetry.space_group_name_H-M   'P 1'
#
loop_
_entity.id
_entity.type
_entity.pdbx_description
1 polymer ?
#
loop_
_entity_poly.entity_id
_entity_poly.type
_entity_poly.pdbx_seq_one_letter_code
_entity_poly.pdbx_strand_id
1 'polypeptide(L)'
;MAELCGVMERLVELQDALYQVIRRKLDVMRTSDPTDIMRVCQEEADLASHSANLDAARRRLVGDLCETAGMARPSQPERVTLRALSQALDVEGRERLLSLGETLRMRMLRVAEANRTVELVCREMLAHFRRMFAAFATPDEETGTYSQKGARNAANGAAVLDAVG
;
A
#
# COMPACT_ATOMS: atom_id res chain seq x y z
N MET A 1 -10.65 -17.08 -24.12
CA MET A 1 -11.48 -17.24 -22.89
C MET A 1 -10.74 -17.92 -21.74
N ALA A 2 -10.19 -19.13 -21.92
CA ALA A 2 -9.34 -19.77 -20.90
C ALA A 2 -8.22 -18.85 -20.39
N GLU A 3 -7.64 -18.05 -21.29
CA GLU A 3 -6.60 -17.08 -20.97
C GLU A 3 -7.09 -15.94 -20.04
N LEU A 4 -8.30 -15.41 -20.24
CA LEU A 4 -8.86 -14.38 -19.35
C LEU A 4 -9.10 -14.93 -17.95
N CYS A 5 -9.67 -16.14 -17.84
CA CYS A 5 -9.83 -16.80 -16.54
C CYS A 5 -8.47 -17.03 -15.85
N GLY A 6 -7.44 -17.46 -16.60
CA GLY A 6 -6.09 -17.62 -16.07
C GLY A 6 -5.46 -16.31 -15.59
N VAL A 7 -5.67 -15.19 -16.30
CA VAL A 7 -5.24 -13.86 -15.83
C VAL A 7 -5.99 -13.43 -14.58
N MET A 8 -7.30 -13.68 -14.50
CA MET A 8 -8.11 -13.37 -13.33
C MET A 8 -7.68 -14.20 -12.10
N GLU A 9 -7.36 -15.47 -12.27
CA GLU A 9 -6.82 -16.33 -11.21
C GLU A 9 -5.48 -15.81 -10.67
N ARG A 10 -4.55 -15.47 -11.57
CA ARG A 10 -3.26 -14.86 -11.18
C ARG A 10 -3.45 -13.52 -10.47
N LEU A 11 -4.41 -12.71 -10.88
CA LEU A 11 -4.75 -11.47 -10.18
C LEU A 11 -5.25 -11.76 -8.77
N VAL A 12 -6.11 -12.78 -8.57
CA VAL A 12 -6.58 -13.18 -7.24
C VAL A 12 -5.42 -13.62 -6.35
N GLU A 13 -4.56 -14.50 -6.85
CA GLU A 13 -3.37 -14.98 -6.12
C GLU A 13 -2.45 -13.82 -5.73
N LEU A 14 -2.26 -12.87 -6.64
CA LEU A 14 -1.43 -11.71 -6.39
C LEU A 14 -2.03 -10.77 -5.33
N GLN A 15 -3.35 -10.59 -5.31
CA GLN A 15 -3.99 -9.80 -4.24
C GLN A 15 -3.85 -10.48 -2.88
N ASP A 16 -3.90 -11.82 -2.82
CA ASP A 16 -3.63 -12.54 -1.58
C ASP A 16 -2.16 -12.38 -1.14
N ALA A 17 -1.21 -12.48 -2.06
CA ALA A 17 0.21 -12.24 -1.77
C ALA A 17 0.45 -10.80 -1.27
N LEU A 18 -0.15 -9.80 -1.93
CA LEU A 18 -0.05 -8.40 -1.54
C LEU A 18 -0.62 -8.18 -0.13
N TYR A 19 -1.78 -8.76 0.17
CA TYR A 19 -2.37 -8.70 1.51
C TYR A 19 -1.43 -9.27 2.58
N GLN A 20 -0.76 -10.41 2.32
CA GLN A 20 0.19 -10.99 3.27
C GLN A 20 1.41 -10.08 3.50
N VAL A 21 1.94 -9.48 2.44
CA VAL A 21 3.07 -8.53 2.55
C VAL A 21 2.67 -7.30 3.37
N ILE A 22 1.48 -6.75 3.15
CA ILE A 22 0.96 -5.61 3.93
C ILE A 22 0.80 -5.98 5.41
N ARG A 23 0.32 -7.20 5.72
CA ARG A 23 0.24 -7.67 7.11
C ARG A 23 1.62 -7.81 7.75
N ARG A 24 2.57 -8.42 7.04
CA ARG A 24 3.96 -8.54 7.49
C ARG A 24 4.58 -7.16 7.70
N LYS A 25 4.26 -6.17 6.87
CA LYS A 25 4.70 -4.77 7.03
C LYS A 25 4.26 -4.20 8.37
N LEU A 26 2.99 -4.40 8.76
CA LEU A 26 2.49 -3.99 10.07
C LEU A 26 3.24 -4.67 11.22
N ASP A 27 3.54 -5.97 11.09
CA ASP A 27 4.26 -6.72 12.12
C ASP A 27 5.71 -6.26 12.26
N VAL A 28 6.40 -6.03 11.15
CA VAL A 28 7.78 -5.49 11.14
C VAL A 28 7.84 -4.05 11.64
N MET A 29 6.83 -3.22 11.37
CA MET A 29 6.77 -1.87 11.92
C MET A 29 6.72 -1.85 13.45
N ARG A 30 6.27 -2.93 14.10
CA ARG A 30 6.29 -3.05 15.57
C ARG A 30 7.70 -3.26 16.13
N THR A 31 8.58 -3.94 15.40
CA THR A 31 9.97 -4.16 15.84
C THR A 31 10.88 -2.97 15.54
N SER A 32 10.40 -2.01 14.75
CA SER A 32 11.12 -0.78 14.37
C SER A 32 12.49 -1.01 13.72
N ASP A 33 12.67 -2.15 13.05
CA ASP A 33 13.87 -2.45 12.27
C ASP A 33 13.77 -1.79 10.89
N PRO A 34 14.57 -0.76 10.58
CA PRO A 34 14.48 -0.04 9.31
C PRO A 34 14.86 -0.91 8.11
N THR A 35 15.77 -1.86 8.26
CA THR A 35 16.20 -2.76 7.17
C THR A 35 15.07 -3.69 6.78
N ASP A 36 14.38 -4.28 7.75
CA ASP A 36 13.24 -5.13 7.48
C ASP A 36 12.04 -4.34 6.93
N ILE A 37 11.79 -3.12 7.41
CA ILE A 37 10.76 -2.24 6.85
C ILE A 37 11.04 -1.96 5.37
N MET A 38 12.28 -1.59 5.02
CA MET A 38 12.67 -1.32 3.63
C MET A 38 12.50 -2.55 2.74
N ARG A 39 12.90 -3.74 3.22
CA ARG A 39 12.75 -5.00 2.49
C ARG A 39 11.28 -5.30 2.18
N VAL A 40 10.40 -5.18 3.16
CA VAL A 40 8.95 -5.43 2.96
C VAL A 40 8.33 -4.39 2.03
N CYS A 41 8.75 -3.13 2.11
CA CYS A 41 8.32 -2.09 1.16
C CYS A 41 8.73 -2.40 -0.28
N GLN A 42 9.94 -2.96 -0.49
CA GLN A 42 10.39 -3.36 -1.82
C GLN A 42 9.56 -4.53 -2.35
N GLU A 43 9.33 -5.56 -1.53
CA GLU A 43 8.46 -6.69 -1.89
C GLU A 43 7.05 -6.23 -2.27
N GLU A 44 6.48 -5.26 -1.54
CA GLU A 44 5.18 -4.64 -1.85
C GLU A 44 5.19 -3.92 -3.21
N ALA A 45 6.23 -3.12 -3.47
CA ALA A 45 6.38 -2.39 -4.73
C ALA A 45 6.49 -3.34 -5.93
N ASP A 46 7.25 -4.42 -5.78
CA ASP A 46 7.39 -5.44 -6.81
C ASP A 46 6.04 -6.10 -7.11
N LEU A 47 5.28 -6.51 -6.09
CA LEU A 47 3.94 -7.08 -6.27
C LEU A 47 2.96 -6.09 -6.91
N ALA A 48 3.00 -4.82 -6.51
CA ALA A 48 2.15 -3.77 -7.11
C ALA A 48 2.45 -3.59 -8.60
N SER A 49 3.73 -3.61 -8.99
CA SER A 49 4.15 -3.57 -10.40
C SER A 49 3.63 -4.78 -11.19
N HIS A 50 3.76 -5.99 -10.64
CA HIS A 50 3.21 -7.20 -11.26
C HIS A 50 1.68 -7.12 -11.42
N SER A 51 0.97 -6.52 -10.45
CA SER A 51 -0.48 -6.34 -10.49
C SER A 51 -0.89 -5.40 -11.62
N ALA A 52 -0.15 -4.31 -11.81
CA ALA A 52 -0.40 -3.36 -12.90
C ALA A 52 -0.21 -4.03 -14.26
N ASN A 53 0.83 -4.86 -14.42
CA ASN A 53 1.10 -5.59 -15.66
C ASN A 53 -0.01 -6.61 -15.98
N LEU A 54 -0.48 -7.37 -14.98
CA LEU A 54 -1.58 -8.32 -15.17
C LEU A 54 -2.91 -7.60 -15.46
N ASP A 55 -3.19 -6.46 -14.83
CA ASP A 55 -4.40 -5.69 -15.15
C ASP A 55 -4.34 -5.10 -16.57
N ALA A 56 -3.16 -4.66 -17.02
CA ALA A 56 -2.97 -4.25 -18.41
C ALA A 56 -3.23 -5.41 -19.39
N ALA A 57 -2.74 -6.61 -19.08
CA ALA A 57 -3.02 -7.82 -19.87
C ALA A 57 -4.51 -8.15 -19.88
N ARG A 58 -5.19 -8.09 -18.72
CA ARG A 58 -6.64 -8.26 -18.61
C ARG A 58 -7.39 -7.29 -19.51
N ARG A 59 -7.04 -5.99 -19.50
CA ARG A 59 -7.69 -4.97 -20.35
C ARG A 59 -7.50 -5.25 -21.85
N ARG A 60 -6.32 -5.71 -22.26
CA ARG A 60 -6.05 -6.11 -23.65
C ARG A 60 -6.94 -7.29 -24.05
N LEU A 61 -6.94 -8.36 -23.26
CA LEU A 61 -7.77 -9.55 -23.51
C LEU A 61 -9.26 -9.21 -23.57
N VAL A 62 -9.75 -8.35 -22.67
CA VAL A 62 -11.13 -7.87 -22.71
C VAL A 62 -11.44 -7.16 -24.03
N GLY A 63 -10.54 -6.30 -24.51
CA GLY A 63 -10.71 -5.63 -25.80
C GLY A 63 -10.78 -6.60 -26.97
N ASP A 64 -9.86 -7.56 -27.02
CA ASP A 64 -9.79 -8.55 -28.11
C ASP A 64 -11.01 -9.49 -28.10
N LEU A 65 -11.53 -9.81 -26.91
CA LEU A 65 -12.75 -10.61 -26.76
C LEU A 65 -14.01 -9.86 -27.18
N CYS A 66 -14.11 -8.56 -26.88
CA CYS A 66 -15.21 -7.73 -27.39
C CYS A 66 -15.21 -7.70 -28.92
N GLU A 67 -14.05 -7.52 -29.54
CA GLU A 67 -13.90 -7.51 -31.00
C GLU A 67 -14.29 -8.86 -31.62
N THR A 68 -13.83 -9.96 -31.04
CA THR A 68 -14.18 -11.32 -31.49
C THR A 68 -15.67 -11.63 -31.35
N ALA A 69 -16.33 -11.06 -30.33
CA ALA A 69 -17.77 -11.21 -30.11
C ALA A 69 -18.62 -10.29 -31.01
N GLY A 70 -18.02 -9.57 -31.96
CA GLY A 70 -18.71 -8.63 -32.85
C GLY A 70 -19.16 -7.35 -32.15
N MET A 71 -18.64 -7.07 -30.95
CA MET A 71 -18.86 -5.81 -30.24
C MET A 71 -17.80 -4.80 -30.68
N ALA A 72 -18.17 -3.52 -30.73
CA ALA A 72 -17.19 -2.47 -30.95
C ALA A 72 -16.11 -2.52 -29.85
N ARG A 73 -14.83 -2.45 -30.26
CA ARG A 73 -13.73 -2.43 -29.29
C ARG A 73 -13.95 -1.26 -28.33
N PRO A 74 -14.07 -1.52 -27.02
CA PRO A 74 -14.39 -0.48 -26.06
C PRO A 74 -13.22 0.50 -25.96
N SER A 75 -13.51 1.80 -26.03
CA SER A 75 -12.53 2.86 -25.76
C SER A 75 -12.04 2.84 -24.30
N GLN A 76 -12.81 2.23 -23.41
CA GLN A 76 -12.54 2.08 -21.98
C GLN A 76 -12.78 0.63 -21.54
N PRO A 77 -11.82 -0.28 -21.79
CA PRO A 77 -11.96 -1.72 -21.49
C PRO A 77 -12.19 -2.00 -19.99
N GLU A 78 -11.76 -1.10 -19.10
CA GLU A 78 -12.02 -1.18 -17.66
C GLU A 78 -13.49 -1.01 -17.27
N ARG A 79 -14.32 -0.40 -18.13
CA ARG A 79 -15.76 -0.22 -17.89
C ARG A 79 -16.60 -1.37 -18.40
N VAL A 80 -16.01 -2.31 -19.13
CA VAL A 80 -16.73 -3.49 -19.60
C VAL A 80 -17.05 -4.36 -18.40
N THR A 81 -18.34 -4.59 -18.17
CA THR A 81 -18.77 -5.45 -17.07
C THR A 81 -18.46 -6.91 -17.39
N LEU A 82 -18.00 -7.66 -16.38
CA LEU A 82 -17.84 -9.11 -16.52
C LEU A 82 -19.16 -9.79 -16.90
N ARG A 83 -20.30 -9.21 -16.50
CA ARG A 83 -21.64 -9.66 -16.91
C ARG A 83 -21.81 -9.58 -18.43
N ALA A 84 -21.44 -8.47 -19.06
CA ALA A 84 -21.52 -8.32 -20.52
C ALA A 84 -20.61 -9.32 -21.26
N LEU A 85 -19.38 -9.51 -20.79
CA LEU A 85 -18.46 -10.52 -21.36
C LEU A 85 -18.98 -11.94 -21.18
N SER A 86 -19.65 -12.20 -20.06
CA SER A 86 -20.15 -13.53 -19.73
C SER A 86 -21.40 -13.95 -20.52
N GLN A 87 -22.06 -13.01 -21.22
CA GLN A 87 -23.17 -13.33 -22.12
C GLN A 87 -22.69 -14.03 -23.40
N ALA A 88 -21.43 -13.82 -23.78
CA ALA A 88 -20.81 -14.51 -24.92
C ALA A 88 -20.17 -15.86 -24.53
N LEU A 89 -20.37 -16.31 -23.28
CA LEU A 89 -19.80 -17.54 -22.73
C LEU A 89 -20.83 -18.66 -22.63
N ASP A 90 -20.31 -19.88 -22.65
CA ASP A 90 -21.02 -21.05 -22.17
C ASP A 90 -21.29 -20.96 -20.66
N VAL A 91 -22.18 -21.80 -20.16
CA VAL A 91 -22.66 -21.74 -18.76
C VAL A 91 -21.49 -21.87 -17.77
N GLU A 92 -20.59 -22.82 -18.02
CA GLU A 92 -19.43 -23.08 -17.15
C GLU A 92 -18.45 -21.90 -17.15
N GLY A 93 -18.06 -21.39 -18.33
CA GLY A 93 -17.16 -20.26 -18.45
C GLY A 93 -17.73 -18.99 -17.81
N ARG A 94 -19.03 -18.76 -17.97
CA ARG A 94 -19.75 -17.64 -17.33
C ARG A 94 -19.68 -17.72 -15.81
N GLU A 95 -20.03 -18.86 -15.23
CA GLU A 95 -20.03 -19.04 -13.77
C GLU A 95 -18.64 -18.86 -13.19
N ARG A 96 -17.63 -19.46 -13.83
CA ARG A 96 -16.23 -19.30 -13.42
C ARG A 96 -15.77 -17.85 -13.49
N LEU A 97 -16.03 -17.14 -14.58
CA LEU A 97 -15.61 -15.75 -14.74
C LEU A 97 -16.27 -14.82 -13.70
N LEU A 98 -17.56 -15.01 -13.44
CA LEU A 98 -18.27 -14.22 -12.44
C LEU A 98 -17.77 -14.52 -11.01
N SER A 99 -17.52 -15.79 -10.69
CA SER A 99 -16.95 -16.21 -9.41
C SER A 99 -15.56 -15.63 -9.17
N LEU A 100 -14.68 -15.67 -10.19
CA LEU A 100 -13.36 -15.05 -10.13
C LEU A 100 -13.44 -13.53 -9.97
N GLY A 101 -14.36 -12.88 -10.68
CA GLY A 101 -14.62 -11.45 -10.56
C GLY A 101 -15.01 -11.02 -9.15
N GLU A 102 -15.94 -11.75 -8.53
CA GLU A 102 -16.38 -11.48 -7.16
C GLU A 102 -15.28 -11.76 -6.14
N THR A 103 -14.53 -12.86 -6.34
CA THR A 103 -13.38 -13.20 -5.49
C THR A 103 -12.33 -12.09 -5.56
N LEU A 104 -11.95 -11.65 -6.75
CA LEU A 104 -10.99 -10.57 -6.95
C LEU A 104 -11.45 -9.28 -6.27
N ARG A 105 -12.72 -8.91 -6.44
CA ARG A 105 -13.33 -7.73 -5.77
C ARG A 105 -13.18 -7.82 -4.25
N MET A 106 -13.53 -8.97 -3.66
CA MET A 106 -13.37 -9.17 -2.22
C MET A 106 -11.91 -9.05 -1.76
N ARG A 107 -10.95 -9.61 -2.52
CA ARG A 107 -9.53 -9.53 -2.16
C ARG A 107 -8.99 -8.10 -2.26
N MET A 108 -9.35 -7.36 -3.31
CA MET A 108 -8.97 -5.96 -3.47
C MET A 108 -9.48 -5.09 -2.31
N LEU A 109 -10.71 -5.34 -1.84
CA LEU A 109 -11.25 -4.62 -0.67
C LEU A 109 -10.42 -4.90 0.59
N ARG A 110 -10.03 -6.15 0.84
CA ARG A 110 -9.16 -6.51 1.98
C ARG A 110 -7.79 -5.85 1.91
N VAL A 111 -7.19 -5.81 0.71
CA VAL A 111 -5.92 -5.10 0.48
C VAL A 111 -6.07 -3.61 0.76
N ALA A 112 -7.14 -2.98 0.27
CA ALA A 112 -7.41 -1.56 0.50
C ALA A 112 -7.60 -1.23 1.99
N GLU A 113 -8.34 -2.07 2.72
CA GLU A 113 -8.51 -1.94 4.17
C GLU A 113 -7.18 -2.05 4.91
N ALA A 114 -6.38 -3.07 4.61
CA ALA A 114 -5.07 -3.27 5.24
C ALA A 114 -4.10 -2.11 4.94
N ASN A 115 -4.09 -1.61 3.70
CA ASN A 115 -3.29 -0.45 3.32
C ASN A 115 -3.70 0.82 4.07
N ARG A 116 -5.01 1.02 4.27
CA ARG A 116 -5.51 2.14 5.08
C ARG A 116 -5.03 2.04 6.53
N THR A 117 -4.96 0.83 7.09
CA THR A 117 -4.37 0.62 8.43
C THR A 117 -2.89 0.98 8.46
N VAL A 118 -2.10 0.52 7.48
CA VAL A 118 -0.68 0.89 7.38
C VAL A 118 -0.50 2.41 7.30
N GLU A 119 -1.30 3.09 6.48
CA GLU A 119 -1.24 4.55 6.35
C GLU A 119 -1.45 5.26 7.69
N LEU A 120 -2.46 4.83 8.47
CA LEU A 120 -2.76 5.40 9.79
C LEU A 120 -1.60 5.17 10.77
N VAL A 121 -1.02 3.97 10.78
CA VAL A 121 0.13 3.64 11.64
C VAL A 121 1.35 4.49 11.26
N CYS A 122 1.68 4.59 9.97
CA CYS A 122 2.77 5.44 9.49
C CYS A 122 2.58 6.89 9.91
N ARG A 123 1.36 7.42 9.79
CA ARG A 123 1.04 8.80 10.16
C ARG A 123 1.26 9.04 11.66
N GLU A 124 0.81 8.13 12.52
CA GLU A 124 0.99 8.28 13.96
C GLU A 124 2.46 8.12 14.37
N MET A 125 3.19 7.15 13.79
CA MET A 125 4.62 6.99 14.03
C MET A 125 5.40 8.26 13.68
N LEU A 126 5.15 8.86 12.51
CA LEU A 126 5.78 10.12 12.11
C LEU A 126 5.41 11.27 13.05
N ALA A 127 4.15 11.35 13.48
CA ALA A 127 3.72 12.36 14.45
C ALA A 127 4.44 12.19 15.80
N HIS A 128 4.64 10.96 16.26
CA HIS A 128 5.37 10.65 17.49
C HIS A 128 6.85 11.01 17.37
N PHE A 129 7.52 10.62 16.28
CA PHE A 129 8.91 11.00 16.03
C PHE A 129 9.10 12.51 16.02
N ARG A 130 8.22 13.27 15.36
CA ARG A 130 8.27 14.75 15.39
C ARG A 130 8.18 15.31 16.80
N ARG A 131 7.31 14.77 17.65
CA ARG A 131 7.18 15.19 19.05
C ARG A 131 8.45 14.87 19.86
N MET A 132 9.03 13.68 19.68
CA MET A 132 10.28 13.32 20.35
C MET A 132 11.44 14.21 19.92
N PHE A 133 11.62 14.44 18.61
CA PHE A 133 12.68 15.33 18.13
C PHE A 133 12.49 16.77 18.59
N ALA A 134 11.26 17.27 18.66
CA ALA A 134 10.98 18.58 19.22
C ALA A 134 11.38 18.68 20.71
N ALA A 135 11.10 17.64 21.50
CA ALA A 135 11.51 17.58 22.90
C ALA A 135 13.05 17.58 23.06
N PHE A 136 13.79 16.86 22.20
CA PHE A 136 15.26 16.86 22.22
C PHE A 136 15.91 18.15 21.70
N ALA A 137 15.21 18.87 20.83
CA ALA A 137 15.69 20.12 20.23
C ALA A 137 15.35 21.35 21.09
N THR A 138 14.46 21.23 22.08
CA THR A 138 14.14 22.35 22.96
C THR A 138 15.27 22.49 23.99
N PRO A 139 16.04 23.60 23.99
CA PRO A 139 17.07 23.81 24.99
C PRO A 139 16.43 23.87 26.37
N ASP A 140 17.08 23.26 27.36
CA ASP A 140 16.61 23.22 28.73
C ASP A 140 16.68 24.64 29.34
N GLU A 141 15.59 25.41 29.23
CA GLU A 141 15.52 26.81 29.70
C GLU A 141 15.62 26.90 31.24
N GLU A 142 15.51 25.78 31.97
CA GLU A 142 15.37 25.79 33.44
C GLU A 142 16.69 25.76 34.22
N THR A 143 17.83 25.39 33.61
CA THR A 143 19.12 25.39 34.32
C THR A 143 19.82 26.76 34.21
N GLY A 144 19.11 27.83 34.53
CA GLY A 144 19.69 29.17 34.64
C GLY A 144 20.64 29.25 35.83
N THR A 145 21.95 29.31 35.59
CA THR A 145 22.92 29.57 36.67
C THR A 145 22.75 31.01 37.18
N TYR A 146 22.61 31.19 38.49
CA TYR A 146 22.64 32.51 39.10
C TYR A 146 24.09 33.01 39.13
N SER A 147 24.33 34.19 38.56
CA SER A 147 25.63 34.87 38.70
C SER A 147 25.88 35.26 40.16
N GLN A 148 27.14 35.54 40.51
CA GLN A 148 27.54 35.99 41.85
C GLN A 148 26.83 37.29 42.32
N LYS A 149 26.17 38.03 41.40
CA LYS A 149 25.35 39.22 41.67
C LYS A 149 23.84 38.93 41.69
N GLY A 150 23.41 37.67 41.62
CA GLY A 150 21.99 37.27 41.65
C GLY A 150 21.24 37.44 40.32
N ALA A 151 21.90 37.87 39.24
CA ALA A 151 21.28 37.91 37.92
C ALA A 151 21.18 36.49 37.35
N ARG A 152 19.99 36.10 36.86
CA ARG A 152 19.78 34.88 36.07
C ARG A 152 20.45 35.08 34.71
N ASN A 153 21.48 34.31 34.42
CA ASN A 153 21.97 34.17 33.06
C ASN A 153 21.21 33.02 32.42
N ALA A 154 20.64 33.25 31.24
CA ALA A 154 20.18 32.16 30.40
C ALA A 154 21.39 31.26 30.14
N ALA A 155 21.32 30.00 30.55
CA ALA A 155 22.27 29.03 30.07
C ALA A 155 22.07 28.94 28.55
N ASN A 156 23.12 29.17 27.77
CA ASN A 156 23.15 28.66 26.40
C ASN A 156 23.23 27.14 26.51
N GLY A 157 22.09 26.51 26.80
CA GLY A 157 21.95 25.07 26.85
C GLY A 157 22.20 24.56 25.44
N ALA A 158 23.33 23.89 25.24
CA ALA A 158 23.58 23.12 24.04
C ALA A 158 22.39 22.18 23.86
N ALA A 159 21.79 22.15 22.66
CA ALA A 159 20.78 21.15 22.39
C ALA A 159 21.41 19.78 22.63
N VAL A 160 20.65 18.78 23.07
CA VAL A 160 21.20 17.42 23.32
C VAL A 160 21.93 16.87 22.08
N LEU A 161 21.55 17.34 20.90
CA LEU A 161 22.18 17.01 19.61
C LEU A 161 23.51 17.76 19.34
N ASP A 162 23.77 18.90 19.98
CA ASP A 162 25.05 19.62 19.88
C ASP A 162 26.19 18.92 20.65
N ALA A 163 25.85 18.05 21.61
CA ALA A 163 26.83 17.30 22.41
C ALA A 163 27.40 16.06 21.70
N VAL A 164 26.89 15.73 20.50
CA VAL A 164 27.25 14.50 19.75
C VAL A 164 27.97 14.81 18.43
N GLY A 165 28.39 16.07 18.22
CA GLY A 165 29.16 16.54 17.05
C GLY A 165 30.65 16.66 17.32
#